data_AF-A0A9W7E558-F1
#
_entry.id   AF-A0A9W7E558-F1
#
_cell.length_a   1.000
_cell.length_b   1.000
_cell.length_c   1.000
_cell.angle_alpha   90.00
_cell.angle_beta   90.00
_cell.angle_gamma   90.00
#
_symmetry.space_group_name_H-M   'P 1'
#
loop_
_entity.id
_entity.type
_entity.pdbx_description
1 polymer ?
#
loop_
_entity_poly.entity_id
_entity_poly.type
_entity_poly.pdbx_seq_one_letter_code
_entity_poly.pdbx_strand_id
1 'polypeptide(L)'
;MPRGVKKENLPSKVCVTCGRPFTWRKKWERCWDEVTTCSKSCNAARRRGEVGGEDKNSAGSKQERKEARKAKREGSADPSLFSKPCTLCETPSDTLIRCTIDQTKKWEMVCGKCWKGVSGGVTDGDADHPHYNYGGLWKNRYAAS
;
A
#
# COMPACT_ATOMS: atom_id res chain seq x y z
N MET A 1 35.41 6.90 -37.07
CA MET A 1 35.87 5.74 -36.26
C MET A 1 35.29 5.91 -34.86
N PRO A 2 34.39 5.03 -34.37
CA PRO A 2 33.58 5.36 -33.19
C PRO A 2 34.44 5.26 -31.93
N ARG A 3 34.47 6.36 -31.17
CA ARG A 3 35.21 6.49 -29.91
C ARG A 3 34.57 5.55 -28.87
N GLY A 4 35.17 4.38 -28.67
CA GLY A 4 34.87 3.55 -27.52
C GLY A 4 35.33 4.29 -26.26
N VAL A 5 34.40 4.91 -25.54
CA VAL A 5 34.69 5.44 -24.20
C VAL A 5 35.16 4.26 -23.36
N LYS A 6 36.41 4.31 -22.89
CA LYS A 6 36.95 3.30 -21.97
C LYS A 6 35.97 3.18 -20.80
N LYS A 7 35.59 1.95 -20.44
CA LYS A 7 34.56 1.67 -19.42
C LYS A 7 34.85 2.32 -18.06
N GLU A 8 36.10 2.73 -17.83
CA GLU A 8 36.58 3.47 -16.67
C GLU A 8 36.02 4.90 -16.56
N ASN A 9 35.65 5.55 -17.67
CA ASN A 9 35.12 6.93 -17.67
C ASN A 9 33.59 7.00 -17.65
N LEU A 10 32.90 5.88 -17.40
CA LEU A 10 31.45 5.85 -17.35
C LEU A 10 30.97 6.42 -16.01
N PRO A 11 29.95 7.30 -16.00
CA PRO A 11 29.40 7.81 -14.75
C PRO A 11 28.82 6.66 -13.92
N SER A 12 29.08 6.70 -12.61
CA SER A 12 28.54 5.77 -11.63
C SER A 12 27.51 6.48 -10.74
N LYS A 13 26.46 5.76 -10.35
CA LYS A 13 25.42 6.21 -9.42
C LYS A 13 25.20 5.15 -8.34
N VAL A 14 24.68 5.55 -7.18
CA VAL A 14 24.33 4.63 -6.09
C VAL A 14 22.86 4.23 -6.21
N CYS A 15 22.56 2.94 -6.08
CA CYS A 15 21.19 2.44 -6.12
C CYS A 15 20.42 2.80 -4.84
N VAL A 16 19.31 3.52 -4.95
CA VAL A 16 18.47 3.89 -3.78
C VAL A 16 17.82 2.70 -3.06
N THR A 17 17.72 1.54 -3.73
CA THR A 17 17.08 0.34 -3.16
C THR A 17 18.07 -0.58 -2.46
N CYS A 18 19.30 -0.73 -2.98
CA CYS A 18 20.26 -1.71 -2.47
C CYS A 18 21.61 -1.13 -2.07
N GLY A 19 21.83 0.18 -2.21
CA GLY A 19 23.08 0.85 -1.86
C GLY A 19 24.29 0.51 -2.72
N ARG A 20 24.15 -0.40 -3.71
CA ARG A 20 25.27 -0.82 -4.55
C ARG A 20 25.56 0.23 -5.63
N PRO A 21 26.83 0.60 -5.87
CA PRO A 21 27.20 1.44 -7.00
C PRO A 21 26.92 0.71 -8.31
N PHE A 22 26.42 1.44 -9.31
CA PHE A 22 26.19 0.91 -10.65
C PHE A 22 26.63 1.92 -11.70
N THR A 23 27.23 1.41 -12.77
CA THR A 23 27.73 2.22 -13.89
C THR A 23 26.69 2.33 -15.00
N TRP A 24 26.84 3.38 -15.81
CA TRP A 24 26.00 3.61 -16.98
C TRP A 24 25.90 2.38 -17.91
N ARG A 25 24.74 2.19 -18.52
CA ARG A 25 24.45 1.13 -19.49
C ARG A 25 23.75 1.72 -20.69
N LYS A 26 24.02 1.17 -21.89
CA LYS A 26 23.44 1.65 -23.16
C LYS A 26 21.91 1.78 -23.15
N LYS A 27 21.20 0.90 -22.44
CA LYS A 27 19.74 0.96 -22.29
C LYS A 27 19.21 2.23 -21.57
N TRP A 28 20.09 2.96 -20.90
CA TRP A 28 19.78 4.17 -20.12
C TRP A 28 20.20 5.46 -20.83
N GLU A 29 20.63 5.38 -22.08
CA GLU A 29 21.07 6.54 -22.87
C GLU A 29 20.08 7.71 -22.84
N ARG A 30 18.77 7.42 -22.87
CA ARG A 30 17.71 8.46 -22.92
C ARG A 30 17.18 8.92 -21.55
N CYS A 31 17.55 8.24 -20.48
CA CYS A 31 16.94 8.47 -19.15
C CYS A 31 17.94 8.32 -18.00
N TRP A 32 19.24 8.46 -18.27
CA TRP A 32 20.29 8.24 -17.27
C TRP A 32 20.10 9.13 -16.04
N ASP A 33 19.68 10.37 -16.22
CA ASP A 33 19.43 11.33 -15.14
C ASP A 33 18.32 10.86 -14.18
N GLU A 34 17.27 10.23 -14.71
CA GLU A 34 16.13 9.71 -13.95
C GLU A 34 16.41 8.35 -13.28
N VAL A 35 17.40 7.59 -13.76
CA VAL A 35 17.68 6.24 -13.26
C VAL A 35 18.36 6.30 -11.89
N THR A 36 17.63 5.85 -10.87
CA THR A 36 18.09 5.75 -9.47
C THR A 36 18.31 4.31 -8.99
N THR A 37 17.96 3.31 -9.80
CA THR A 37 18.01 1.88 -9.42
C THR A 37 18.87 1.06 -10.38
N CYS A 38 19.68 0.14 -9.82
CA CYS A 38 20.64 -0.64 -10.61
C CYS A 38 20.03 -1.76 -11.48
N SER A 39 18.81 -2.21 -11.17
CA SER A 39 18.16 -3.36 -11.81
C SER A 39 16.62 -3.24 -11.84
N LYS A 40 15.97 -4.07 -12.66
CA LYS A 40 14.50 -4.15 -12.71
C LYS A 40 13.90 -4.66 -11.40
N SER A 41 14.60 -5.54 -10.68
CA SER A 41 14.17 -6.01 -9.36
C SER A 41 14.18 -4.89 -8.32
N CYS A 42 15.23 -4.05 -8.30
CA CYS A 42 15.29 -2.88 -7.43
C CYS A 42 14.20 -1.86 -7.77
N ASN A 43 13.94 -1.61 -9.06
CA ASN A 43 12.83 -0.75 -9.48
C ASN A 43 11.46 -1.30 -9.05
N ALA A 44 11.24 -2.62 -9.16
CA ALA A 44 10.01 -3.26 -8.72
C ALA A 44 9.83 -3.18 -7.19
N ALA A 45 10.90 -3.42 -6.41
CA ALA A 45 10.88 -3.27 -4.95
C ALA A 45 10.57 -1.82 -4.54
N ARG A 46 11.20 -0.84 -5.20
CA ARG A 46 10.90 0.59 -4.98
C ARG A 46 9.43 0.92 -5.25
N ARG A 47 8.83 0.38 -6.33
CA ARG A 47 7.40 0.58 -6.65
C ARG A 47 6.46 -0.08 -5.63
N ARG A 48 6.92 -1.08 -4.89
CA ARG A 48 6.16 -1.76 -3.83
C ARG A 48 6.33 -1.12 -2.45
N GLY A 49 7.16 -0.08 -2.32
CA GLY A 49 7.45 0.57 -1.03
C GLY A 49 8.45 -0.20 -0.15
N GLU A 50 9.16 -1.19 -0.70
CA GLU A 50 10.14 -2.00 0.03
C GLU A 50 11.51 -1.30 0.02
N VAL A 51 11.68 -0.22 0.80
CA VAL A 51 12.95 0.48 0.99
C VAL A 51 13.38 0.36 2.45
N GLY A 52 14.19 -0.65 2.75
CA GLY A 52 14.67 -0.92 4.10
C GLY A 52 15.01 -2.40 4.24
N GLY A 53 16.21 -2.70 4.71
CA GLY A 53 16.61 -4.06 5.01
C GLY A 53 15.84 -4.55 6.23
N GLU A 54 14.92 -5.46 6.00
CA GLU A 54 14.37 -6.33 7.04
C GLU A 54 14.73 -7.79 6.68
N ASP A 55 15.13 -8.52 7.71
CA ASP A 55 15.69 -9.86 7.69
C ASP A 55 14.98 -10.81 6.72
N LYS A 56 15.72 -11.28 5.70
CA LYS A 56 15.28 -12.36 4.80
C LYS A 56 15.27 -13.75 5.46
N ASN A 57 15.33 -13.80 6.79
CA ASN A 57 15.11 -14.98 7.59
C ASN A 57 13.81 -14.83 8.41
N SER A 58 12.72 -14.68 7.69
CA SER A 58 11.45 -15.30 8.07
C SER A 58 10.81 -15.86 6.80
N ALA A 59 11.51 -16.83 6.20
CA ALA A 59 10.79 -17.88 5.51
C ALA A 59 10.01 -18.65 6.59
N GLY A 60 8.83 -18.13 6.95
CA GLY A 60 7.85 -18.91 7.70
C GLY A 60 7.79 -20.29 7.05
N SER A 61 7.93 -21.32 7.88
CA SER A 61 8.06 -22.71 7.50
C SER A 61 7.10 -23.02 6.36
N LYS A 62 7.51 -23.89 5.42
CA LYS A 62 6.58 -24.42 4.41
C LYS A 62 5.28 -24.90 5.04
N GLN A 63 5.35 -25.36 6.29
CA GLN A 63 4.21 -25.73 7.13
C GLN A 63 3.34 -24.52 7.48
N GLU A 64 3.88 -23.44 8.05
CA GLU A 64 3.12 -22.22 8.38
C GLU A 64 2.45 -21.61 7.14
N ARG A 65 3.12 -21.59 5.98
CA ARG A 65 2.50 -21.13 4.71
C ARG A 65 1.36 -22.03 4.26
N LYS A 66 1.44 -23.35 4.51
CA LYS A 66 0.41 -24.33 4.15
C LYS A 66 -0.76 -24.26 5.14
N GLU A 67 -0.48 -24.13 6.42
CA GLU A 67 -1.45 -23.96 7.50
C GLU A 67 -2.20 -22.62 7.33
N ALA A 68 -1.51 -21.52 7.03
CA ALA A 68 -2.16 -20.24 6.71
C ALA A 68 -3.05 -20.32 5.47
N ARG A 69 -2.65 -21.08 4.43
CA ARG A 69 -3.50 -21.34 3.26
C ARG A 69 -4.70 -22.22 3.60
N LYS A 70 -4.56 -23.18 4.51
CA LYS A 70 -5.62 -24.07 4.98
C LYS A 70 -6.62 -23.31 5.87
N ALA A 71 -6.15 -22.54 6.84
CA ALA A 71 -6.96 -21.65 7.68
C ALA A 71 -7.78 -20.65 6.85
N LYS A 72 -7.19 -20.08 5.78
CA LYS A 72 -7.93 -19.24 4.82
C LYS A 72 -9.06 -19.98 4.08
N ARG A 73 -8.93 -21.30 3.85
CA ARG A 73 -9.97 -22.13 3.22
C ARG A 73 -11.03 -22.58 4.21
N GLU A 74 -10.65 -22.81 5.46
CA GLU A 74 -11.51 -23.32 6.53
C GLU A 74 -12.23 -22.22 7.31
N GLY A 75 -12.00 -20.94 6.99
CA GLY A 75 -12.69 -19.82 7.64
C GLY A 75 -12.22 -19.51 9.07
N SER A 76 -11.23 -20.24 9.60
CA SER A 76 -10.67 -20.04 10.95
C SER A 76 -9.61 -18.93 11.02
N ALA A 77 -9.69 -17.95 10.12
CA ALA A 77 -8.84 -16.78 10.21
C ALA A 77 -9.41 -15.85 11.28
N ASP A 78 -8.61 -15.48 12.27
CA ASP A 78 -9.02 -14.55 13.32
C ASP A 78 -9.58 -13.26 12.68
N PRO A 79 -10.87 -12.94 12.84
CA PRO A 79 -11.50 -11.82 12.15
C PRO A 79 -10.86 -10.47 12.51
N SER A 80 -10.31 -10.37 13.72
CA SER A 80 -9.70 -9.13 14.23
C SER A 80 -8.45 -8.73 13.45
N LEU A 81 -7.75 -9.70 12.84
CA LEU A 81 -6.61 -9.46 11.94
C LEU A 81 -7.01 -8.73 10.65
N PHE A 82 -8.29 -8.71 10.30
CA PHE A 82 -8.81 -8.12 9.07
C PHE A 82 -9.81 -6.98 9.31
N SER A 83 -10.14 -6.69 10.57
CA SER A 83 -10.91 -5.51 10.94
C SER A 83 -10.13 -4.24 10.60
N LYS A 84 -10.81 -3.23 10.06
CA LYS A 84 -10.19 -1.93 9.76
C LYS A 84 -10.52 -0.94 10.86
N PRO A 85 -9.59 -0.04 11.22
CA PRO A 85 -9.87 1.03 12.17
C PRO A 85 -10.79 2.08 11.52
N CYS A 86 -11.69 2.63 12.33
CA CYS A 86 -12.40 3.85 11.98
C CYS A 86 -11.41 5.02 11.89
N THR A 87 -11.51 5.88 10.87
CA THR A 87 -10.58 7.02 10.73
C THR A 87 -10.85 8.16 11.71
N LEU A 88 -11.98 8.14 12.42
CA LEU A 88 -12.34 9.16 13.42
C LEU A 88 -12.10 8.72 14.88
N CYS A 89 -12.30 7.45 15.20
CA CYS A 89 -12.18 6.95 16.57
C CYS A 89 -11.19 5.80 16.72
N GLU A 90 -10.50 5.42 15.64
CA GLU A 90 -9.47 4.37 15.56
C GLU A 90 -9.92 2.97 15.98
N THR A 91 -11.19 2.82 16.37
CA THR A 91 -11.75 1.56 16.83
C THR A 91 -11.87 0.60 15.64
N PRO A 92 -11.29 -0.61 15.73
CA PRO A 92 -11.47 -1.62 14.70
C PRO A 92 -12.93 -2.04 14.63
N SER A 93 -13.46 -2.13 13.41
CA SER A 93 -14.83 -2.61 13.18
C SER A 93 -14.88 -3.49 11.94
N ASP A 94 -15.74 -4.49 11.98
CA ASP A 94 -16.02 -5.38 10.86
C ASP A 94 -17.02 -4.80 9.86
N THR A 95 -17.64 -3.66 10.19
CA THR A 95 -18.57 -2.94 9.31
C THR A 95 -18.28 -1.44 9.37
N LEU A 96 -17.82 -0.87 8.26
CA LEU A 96 -17.47 0.54 8.14
C LEU A 96 -18.16 1.14 6.93
N ILE A 97 -18.56 2.40 7.04
CA ILE A 97 -19.14 3.18 5.96
C ILE A 97 -17.99 3.92 5.27
N ARG A 98 -17.86 3.72 3.97
CA ARG A 98 -16.95 4.51 3.15
C ARG A 98 -17.66 5.81 2.81
N CYS A 99 -17.07 6.95 3.17
CA CYS A 99 -17.62 8.26 2.82
C CYS A 99 -16.51 9.30 2.65
N THR A 100 -16.79 10.37 1.92
CA THR A 100 -15.97 11.59 1.98
C THR A 100 -16.63 12.56 2.94
N ILE A 101 -15.85 13.34 3.69
CA ILE A 101 -16.35 14.33 4.65
C ILE A 101 -15.79 15.73 4.37
N ASP A 102 -14.65 15.82 3.67
CA ASP A 102 -13.93 17.06 3.38
C ASP A 102 -13.93 17.38 1.88
N GLN A 103 -13.58 18.63 1.56
CA GLN A 103 -13.34 19.13 0.19
C GLN A 103 -12.30 18.35 -0.59
N THR A 104 -11.40 17.65 0.13
CA THR A 104 -10.34 16.84 -0.45
C THR A 104 -10.87 15.63 -1.23
N LYS A 105 -12.14 15.24 -1.01
CA LYS A 105 -12.77 14.04 -1.57
C LYS A 105 -11.98 12.75 -1.28
N LYS A 106 -11.20 12.75 -0.20
CA LYS A 106 -10.53 11.55 0.29
C LYS A 106 -11.57 10.60 0.88
N TRP A 107 -11.50 9.33 0.50
CA TRP A 107 -12.36 8.29 1.05
C TRP A 107 -11.91 7.93 2.46
N GLU A 108 -12.79 8.20 3.42
CA GLU A 108 -12.63 7.86 4.82
C GLU A 108 -13.48 6.62 5.16
N MET A 109 -13.05 5.88 6.19
CA MET A 109 -13.70 4.65 6.64
C MET A 109 -14.23 4.87 8.05
N VAL A 110 -15.54 5.04 8.17
CA VAL A 110 -16.16 5.54 9.40
C VAL A 110 -17.08 4.47 9.99
N CYS A 111 -17.00 4.21 11.29
CA CYS A 111 -17.90 3.28 11.96
C CYS A 111 -19.32 3.86 12.06
N GLY A 112 -20.34 3.01 12.27
CA GLY A 112 -21.73 3.46 12.36
C GLY A 112 -22.00 4.50 13.45
N LYS A 113 -21.19 4.54 14.51
CA LYS A 113 -21.29 5.55 15.58
C LYS A 113 -20.81 6.92 15.10
N CYS A 114 -19.61 6.96 14.52
CA CYS A 114 -19.01 8.18 14.00
C CYS A 114 -19.71 8.69 12.73
N TRP A 115 -20.33 7.79 11.96
CA TRP A 115 -21.06 8.16 10.74
C TRP A 115 -22.20 9.14 11.00
N LYS A 116 -22.94 8.98 12.10
CA LYS A 116 -24.01 9.91 12.49
C LYS A 116 -23.49 11.34 12.70
N GLY A 117 -22.26 11.49 13.20
CA GLY A 117 -21.64 12.79 13.43
C GLY A 117 -21.19 13.49 12.16
N VAL A 118 -20.80 12.73 11.12
CA VAL A 118 -20.31 13.31 9.84
C VAL A 118 -21.35 13.43 8.75
N SER A 119 -22.48 12.74 8.89
CA SER A 119 -23.58 12.78 7.91
C SER A 119 -24.79 13.60 8.40
N GLY A 120 -24.77 14.06 9.66
CA GLY A 120 -25.97 14.60 10.31
C GLY A 120 -27.06 13.55 10.59
N GLY A 121 -26.82 12.28 10.24
CA GLY A 121 -27.84 11.22 10.26
C GLY A 121 -28.68 11.15 8.99
N VAL A 122 -28.34 11.90 7.94
CA VAL A 122 -29.03 11.91 6.64
C VAL A 122 -28.15 11.24 5.58
N THR A 123 -28.75 10.36 4.76
CA THR A 123 -28.01 9.50 3.82
C THR A 123 -27.32 10.25 2.70
N ASP A 124 -27.76 11.47 2.38
CA ASP A 124 -27.30 12.27 1.24
C ASP A 124 -26.73 13.65 1.62
N GLY A 125 -26.48 13.87 2.92
CA GLY A 125 -25.88 15.10 3.44
C GLY A 125 -26.88 16.26 3.56
N ASP A 126 -26.84 16.93 4.70
CA ASP A 126 -27.60 18.18 4.93
C ASP A 126 -26.82 19.40 4.42
N ALA A 127 -27.46 20.58 4.45
CA ALA A 127 -26.80 21.86 4.14
C ALA A 127 -25.51 22.09 4.97
N ASP A 128 -25.45 21.49 6.17
CA ASP A 128 -24.31 21.54 7.08
C ASP A 128 -23.14 20.61 6.69
N HIS A 129 -23.33 19.71 5.72
CA HIS A 129 -22.34 18.73 5.27
C HIS A 129 -22.14 18.75 3.74
N PRO A 130 -21.75 19.90 3.13
CA PRO A 130 -21.72 20.09 1.68
C PRO A 130 -20.67 19.25 0.94
N HIS A 131 -19.74 18.63 1.67
CA HIS A 131 -18.68 17.78 1.11
C HIS A 131 -18.86 16.29 1.43
N TYR A 132 -20.00 15.96 2.07
CA TYR A 132 -20.34 14.58 2.35
C TYR A 132 -20.68 13.82 1.06
N ASN A 133 -20.09 12.64 0.88
CA ASN A 133 -20.46 11.75 -0.22
C ASN A 133 -20.46 10.30 0.27
N TYR A 134 -21.57 9.61 0.06
CA TYR A 134 -21.70 8.20 0.41
C TYR A 134 -20.98 7.30 -0.60
N GLY A 135 -20.02 6.53 -0.10
CA GLY A 135 -19.19 5.63 -0.90
C GLY A 135 -19.55 4.15 -0.76
N GLY A 136 -20.57 3.76 0.00
CA GLY A 136 -20.93 2.36 0.22
C GLY A 136 -20.47 1.77 1.55
N LEU A 137 -20.99 0.58 1.87
CA LEU A 137 -20.66 -0.17 3.08
C LEU A 137 -19.50 -1.13 2.82
N TRP A 138 -18.45 -1.05 3.64
CA TRP A 138 -17.38 -2.03 3.70
C TRP A 138 -17.63 -3.04 4.82
N LYS A 139 -17.46 -4.33 4.51
CA LYS A 139 -17.59 -5.42 5.47
C LYS A 139 -16.34 -6.27 5.48
N ASN A 140 -15.93 -6.70 6.66
CA ASN A 140 -14.91 -7.72 6.81
C ASN A 140 -15.47 -9.06 6.31
N ARG A 141 -14.90 -9.58 5.22
CA ARG A 141 -15.33 -10.85 4.61
C ARG A 141 -15.03 -12.06 5.50
N TYR A 142 -14.18 -11.88 6.51
CA TYR A 142 -13.78 -12.91 7.47
C TYR A 142 -14.56 -12.84 8.78
N ALA A 143 -15.36 -11.78 9.00
CA ALA A 143 -16.23 -11.66 10.17
C ALA A 143 -17.56 -12.40 10.01
N ALA A 144 -17.81 -13.02 8.85
CA ALA A 144 -18.99 -13.85 8.63
C ALA A 144 -18.77 -15.22 9.29
N SER A 145 -19.38 -15.40 10.47
CA SER A 145 -19.73 -16.70 11.03
C SER A 145 -21.00 -17.24 10.37
#